data_AF-A0A820GG25-F1
#
_entry.id   AF-A0A820GG25-F1
#
_cell.length_a   1.000
_cell.length_b   1.000
_cell.length_c   1.000
_cell.angle_alpha   90.00
_cell.angle_beta   90.00
_cell.angle_gamma   90.00
#
_symmetry.space_group_name_H-M   'P 1'
#
loop_
_entity.id
_entity.type
_entity.pdbx_description
1 polymer ?
#
loop_
_entity_poly.entity_id
_entity_poly.type
_entity_poly.pdbx_seq_one_letter_code
_entity_poly.pdbx_strand_id
1 'polypeptide(L)'
;MASKTKNSKESASTAALPIVTDPEMAERFERELAWCVGQLECMMRSSSTKDKDPPRSALQVLTNPKASLIRKRQMMQQLFGDYRQKMHNEDIARQTRHNQIRVNTKSEIPLSSRFVRRTHHNSDSITTKDNTFSFNFDIPLPDMDKN
;
A
#
# COMPACT_ATOMS: atom_id res chain seq x y z
N MET A 1 34.49 1.79 -44.24
CA MET A 1 35.36 1.57 -43.07
C MET A 1 34.48 1.36 -41.85
N ALA A 2 34.45 0.15 -41.31
CA ALA A 2 33.54 -0.26 -40.24
C ALA A 2 34.20 0.01 -38.88
N SER A 3 33.65 0.95 -38.11
CA SER A 3 34.08 1.18 -36.73
C SER A 3 33.24 0.34 -35.79
N LYS A 4 33.82 -0.78 -35.36
CA LYS A 4 33.30 -1.68 -34.34
C LYS A 4 33.86 -1.27 -32.98
N THR A 5 33.08 -0.54 -32.18
CA THR A 5 33.45 -0.27 -30.79
C THR A 5 32.87 -1.34 -29.88
N LYS A 6 33.76 -1.87 -29.05
CA LYS A 6 33.61 -3.06 -28.22
C LYS A 6 32.75 -2.74 -26.99
N ASN A 7 31.87 -3.68 -26.69
CA ASN A 7 31.06 -3.79 -25.50
C ASN A 7 31.93 -4.15 -24.29
N SER A 8 32.16 -3.22 -23.35
CA SER A 8 32.76 -3.54 -22.05
C SER A 8 31.66 -3.99 -21.09
N LYS A 9 31.55 -5.30 -20.99
CA LYS A 9 30.80 -6.02 -19.97
C LYS A 9 31.72 -6.11 -18.74
N GLU A 10 31.57 -5.19 -17.80
CA GLU A 10 32.27 -5.28 -16.50
C GLU A 10 31.26 -5.66 -15.42
N SER A 11 31.09 -6.97 -15.28
CA SER A 11 30.50 -7.59 -14.10
C SER A 11 31.53 -7.53 -12.97
N ALA A 12 31.45 -6.49 -12.15
CA ALA A 12 32.16 -6.45 -10.88
C ALA A 12 31.17 -6.74 -9.75
N SER A 13 31.12 -8.02 -9.37
CA SER A 13 30.59 -8.47 -8.10
C SER A 13 31.54 -8.02 -6.99
N THR A 14 31.33 -6.82 -6.46
CA THR A 14 32.09 -6.31 -5.31
C THR A 14 31.21 -6.39 -4.07
N ALA A 15 31.54 -7.40 -3.25
CA ALA A 15 31.47 -7.49 -1.79
C ALA A 15 30.35 -6.73 -1.06
N ALA A 16 29.50 -7.53 -0.39
CA ALA A 16 28.62 -7.11 0.68
C ALA A 16 29.41 -6.44 1.82
N LEU A 17 29.38 -5.11 1.83
CA LEU A 17 29.54 -4.31 3.03
C LEU A 17 28.14 -3.88 3.50
N PRO A 18 27.88 -3.81 4.82
CA PRO A 18 26.61 -3.33 5.33
C PRO A 18 26.54 -1.84 5.02
N ILE A 19 25.99 -1.51 3.85
CA ILE A 19 25.46 -0.16 3.61
C ILE A 19 24.40 -0.01 4.69
N VAL A 20 24.74 0.71 5.75
CA VAL A 20 23.77 1.23 6.70
C VAL A 20 22.89 2.14 5.87
N THR A 21 21.88 1.56 5.24
CA THR A 21 20.73 2.30 4.77
C THR A 21 20.14 2.85 6.05
N ASP A 22 20.31 4.15 6.26
CA ASP A 22 19.59 4.88 7.28
C ASP A 22 18.14 4.38 7.26
N PRO A 23 17.66 3.78 8.37
CA PRO A 23 16.33 3.15 8.39
C PRO A 23 15.24 4.12 7.95
N GLU A 24 15.43 5.42 8.18
CA GLU A 24 14.51 6.46 7.72
C GLU A 24 14.46 6.55 6.18
N MET A 25 15.61 6.47 5.52
CA MET A 25 15.70 6.53 4.06
C MET A 25 15.11 5.29 3.41
N ALA A 26 15.27 4.12 4.03
CA ALA A 26 14.64 2.89 3.59
C ALA A 26 13.11 2.98 3.71
N GLU A 27 12.59 3.41 4.87
CA GLU A 27 11.16 3.57 5.09
C GLU A 27 10.53 4.57 4.11
N ARG A 28 11.19 5.72 3.88
CA ARG A 28 10.74 6.71 2.90
C ARG A 28 10.66 6.12 1.50
N PHE A 29 11.66 5.34 1.09
CA PHE A 29 11.63 4.69 -0.22
C PHE A 29 10.53 3.62 -0.32
N GLU A 30 10.31 2.83 0.74
CA GLU A 30 9.24 1.84 0.78
C GLU A 30 7.86 2.50 0.66
N ARG A 31 7.65 3.62 1.33
CA ARG A 31 6.43 4.45 1.21
C ARG A 31 6.25 4.98 -0.21
N GLU A 32 7.31 5.52 -0.81
CA GLU A 32 7.33 5.94 -2.22
C GLU A 32 6.94 4.78 -3.16
N LEU A 33 7.54 3.61 -2.95
CA LEU A 33 7.28 2.42 -3.74
C LEU A 33 5.85 1.91 -3.60
N ALA A 34 5.34 1.81 -2.37
CA ALA A 34 3.97 1.37 -2.08
C ALA A 34 2.95 2.29 -2.75
N TRP A 35 3.17 3.61 -2.71
CA TRP A 35 2.32 4.58 -3.40
C TRP A 35 2.30 4.34 -4.91
N CYS A 36 3.48 4.19 -5.54
CA CYS A 36 3.58 3.93 -6.97
C CYS A 36 2.90 2.61 -7.38
N VAL A 37 3.06 1.54 -6.59
CA VAL A 37 2.39 0.25 -6.83
C VAL A 37 0.87 0.41 -6.78
N GLY A 38 0.35 1.07 -5.74
CA GLY A 38 -1.09 1.33 -5.62
C GLY A 38 -1.66 2.13 -6.80
N GLN A 39 -0.91 3.12 -7.31
CA GLN A 39 -1.33 3.86 -8.49
C GLN A 39 -1.34 3.01 -9.76
N LEU A 40 -0.34 2.14 -9.97
CA LEU A 40 -0.34 1.21 -11.10
C LEU A 40 -1.53 0.27 -11.07
N GLU A 41 -1.88 -0.26 -9.89
CA GLU A 41 -3.04 -1.12 -9.75
C GLU A 41 -4.36 -0.37 -10.01
N CYS A 42 -4.51 0.86 -9.51
CA CYS A 42 -5.67 1.70 -9.81
C CYS A 42 -5.79 1.98 -11.31
N MET A 43 -4.68 2.32 -11.97
CA MET A 43 -4.64 2.51 -13.41
C MET A 43 -5.07 1.25 -14.16
N MET A 44 -4.59 0.06 -13.75
CA MET A 44 -4.99 -1.21 -14.37
C MET A 44 -6.46 -1.57 -14.14
N ARG A 45 -7.03 -1.18 -13.00
CA ARG A 45 -8.46 -1.34 -12.71
C ARG A 45 -9.32 -0.38 -13.54
N SER A 46 -8.87 0.85 -13.78
CA SER A 46 -9.64 1.86 -14.52
C SER A 46 -9.44 1.80 -16.04
N SER A 47 -8.27 1.39 -16.53
CA SER A 47 -7.98 1.31 -17.97
C SER A 47 -8.56 0.02 -18.55
N SER A 48 -9.75 0.11 -19.15
CA SER A 48 -10.34 -1.01 -19.90
C SER A 48 -9.79 -1.14 -21.33
N THR A 49 -8.96 -0.20 -21.80
CA THR A 49 -8.44 -0.14 -23.17
C THR A 49 -7.02 -0.68 -23.29
N LYS A 50 -6.59 -1.00 -24.52
CA LYS A 50 -5.49 -1.90 -24.91
C LYS A 50 -4.08 -1.56 -24.43
N ASP A 51 -3.84 -0.43 -23.77
CA ASP A 51 -2.51 0.02 -23.35
C ASP A 51 -2.12 -0.46 -21.94
N LYS A 52 -2.26 -1.78 -21.68
CA LYS A 52 -1.97 -2.39 -20.36
C LYS A 52 -0.53 -2.86 -20.18
N ASP A 53 0.23 -2.94 -21.27
CA ASP A 53 1.59 -3.47 -21.25
C ASP A 53 2.60 -2.63 -20.45
N PRO A 54 2.59 -1.29 -20.50
CA PRO A 54 3.53 -0.49 -19.71
C PRO A 54 3.28 -0.61 -18.18
N PRO A 55 2.04 -0.50 -17.66
CA PRO A 55 1.77 -0.68 -16.23
C PRO A 55 2.10 -2.08 -15.71
N ARG A 56 1.85 -3.12 -16.52
CA ARG A 56 2.06 -4.51 -16.10
C ARG A 56 3.54 -4.87 -15.98
N SER A 57 4.35 -4.46 -16.96
CA SER A 57 5.81 -4.67 -16.94
C SER A 57 6.46 -3.91 -15.78
N ALA A 58 5.97 -2.71 -15.47
CA ALA A 58 6.41 -1.93 -14.33
C ALA A 58 6.15 -2.60 -12.98
N LEU A 59 4.94 -3.12 -12.77
CA LEU A 59 4.59 -3.85 -11.54
C LEU A 59 5.53 -5.04 -11.32
N GLN A 60 5.88 -5.76 -12.38
CA GLN A 60 6.81 -6.89 -12.28
C GLN A 60 8.20 -6.45 -11.79
N VAL A 61 8.67 -5.26 -12.18
CA VAL A 61 9.96 -4.73 -11.70
C VAL A 61 9.88 -4.20 -10.27
N LEU A 62 8.80 -3.49 -9.92
CA LEU A 62 8.64 -2.88 -8.60
C LEU A 62 8.39 -3.91 -7.49
N THR A 63 7.64 -4.98 -7.79
CA THR A 63 7.35 -6.08 -6.86
C THR A 63 8.50 -7.07 -6.71
N ASN A 64 9.43 -7.11 -7.66
CA ASN A 64 10.56 -8.03 -7.60
C ASN A 64 11.53 -7.63 -6.46
N PRO A 65 11.75 -8.49 -5.46
CA PRO A 65 12.68 -8.20 -4.36
C PRO A 65 14.14 -8.16 -4.84
N LYS A 66 14.45 -8.84 -5.96
CA LYS A 66 15.79 -8.88 -6.56
C LYS A 66 16.11 -7.66 -7.41
N ALA A 67 15.14 -6.78 -7.67
CA ALA A 67 15.39 -5.55 -8.41
C ALA A 67 16.11 -4.54 -7.51
N SER A 68 17.23 -3.99 -7.99
CA SER A 68 17.99 -2.97 -7.26
C SER A 68 17.17 -1.69 -7.05
N LEU A 69 17.45 -0.97 -5.96
CA LEU A 69 16.78 0.29 -5.61
C LEU A 69 16.84 1.31 -6.75
N ILE A 70 17.98 1.42 -7.43
CA ILE A 70 18.18 2.33 -8.57
C ILE A 70 17.22 1.98 -9.70
N ARG A 71 17.07 0.69 -10.03
CA ARG A 71 16.17 0.24 -11.09
C ARG A 71 14.72 0.52 -10.75
N LYS A 72 14.32 0.28 -9.50
CA LYS A 72 12.97 0.62 -9.02
C LYS A 72 12.70 2.12 -9.15
N ARG A 73 13.64 2.97 -8.72
CA ARG A 73 13.55 4.44 -8.84
C ARG A 73 13.46 4.90 -10.29
N GLN A 74 14.26 4.33 -11.19
CA GLN A 74 14.20 4.61 -12.63
C GLN A 74 12.82 4.28 -13.21
N MET A 75 12.28 3.10 -12.88
CA MET A 75 10.94 2.72 -13.36
C MET A 75 9.86 3.66 -12.86
N MET A 76 9.90 4.04 -11.58
CA MET A 76 8.96 5.00 -11.00
C MET A 76 9.02 6.36 -11.72
N GLN A 77 10.23 6.85 -12.03
CA GLN A 77 10.41 8.11 -12.77
C GLN A 77 9.94 8.01 -14.23
N GLN A 78 10.22 6.90 -14.91
CA GLN A 78 9.80 6.73 -16.31
C GLN A 78 8.27 6.70 -16.48
N LEU A 79 7.56 6.14 -15.51
CA LEU A 79 6.09 6.01 -15.58
C LEU A 79 5.36 7.22 -15.02
N PHE A 80 5.80 7.69 -13.86
CA PHE A 80 5.09 8.72 -13.12
C PHE A 80 5.76 10.09 -13.21
N GLY A 81 6.98 10.19 -13.72
CA GLY A 81 7.80 11.40 -13.62
C GLY A 81 8.17 11.68 -12.17
N ASP A 82 7.94 12.91 -11.72
CA ASP A 82 8.14 13.30 -10.32
C ASP A 82 6.99 12.81 -9.42
N TYR A 83 7.05 11.54 -9.04
CA TYR A 83 6.06 10.90 -8.17
C TYR A 83 6.01 11.49 -6.76
N ARG A 84 7.07 12.15 -6.30
CA ARG A 84 7.11 12.75 -4.95
C ARG A 84 6.14 13.91 -4.84
N GLN A 85 6.12 14.77 -5.87
CA GLN A 85 5.16 15.87 -5.95
C GLN A 85 3.72 15.35 -6.04
N LYS A 86 3.50 14.26 -6.81
CA LYS A 86 2.17 13.65 -6.94
C LYS A 86 1.67 13.09 -5.61
N MET A 87 2.52 12.39 -4.84
CA MET A 87 2.17 11.90 -3.51
C MET A 87 1.82 13.05 -2.58
N HIS A 88 2.64 14.12 -2.55
CA HIS A 88 2.37 15.29 -1.70
C HIS A 88 1.05 15.98 -2.04
N ASN A 89 0.78 16.17 -3.33
CA ASN A 89 -0.48 16.76 -3.80
C ASN A 89 -1.69 15.89 -3.44
N GLU A 90 -1.56 14.56 -3.53
CA GLU A 90 -2.62 13.64 -3.12
C GLU A 90 -2.86 13.70 -1.61
N ASP A 91 -1.80 13.75 -0.80
CA ASP A 91 -1.92 13.86 0.65
C ASP A 91 -2.56 15.19 1.07
N ILE A 92 -2.19 16.32 0.43
CA ILE A 92 -2.88 17.60 0.62
C ILE A 92 -4.36 17.49 0.21
N ALA A 93 -4.65 16.90 -0.95
CA ALA A 93 -6.02 16.72 -1.42
C ALA A 93 -6.83 15.83 -0.46
N ARG A 94 -6.22 14.79 0.10
CA ARG A 94 -6.85 13.91 1.09
C ARG A 94 -7.11 14.65 2.40
N GLN A 95 -6.14 15.44 2.88
CA GLN A 95 -6.28 16.22 4.10
C GLN A 95 -7.36 17.30 3.97
N THR A 96 -7.38 18.01 2.84
CA THR A 96 -8.42 19.02 2.55
C THR A 96 -9.81 18.39 2.48
N ARG A 97 -9.96 17.24 1.81
CA ARG A 97 -11.22 16.48 1.80
C ARG A 97 -11.65 16.06 3.20
N HIS A 98 -10.72 15.54 4.01
CA HIS A 98 -11.00 15.16 5.40
C HIS A 98 -11.50 16.36 6.23
N ASN A 99 -10.88 17.53 6.07
CA ASN A 99 -11.30 18.76 6.74
C ASN A 99 -12.66 19.32 6.22
N GLN A 100 -13.07 18.94 5.01
CA GLN A 100 -14.35 19.32 4.41
C GLN A 100 -15.51 18.39 4.79
N ILE A 101 -15.26 17.27 5.48
CA ILE A 101 -16.31 16.42 6.05
C ILE A 101 -16.94 17.18 7.23
N ARG A 102 -17.77 18.15 6.91
CA ARG A 102 -18.66 18.81 7.85
C ARG A 102 -19.82 17.87 8.07
N VAL A 103 -19.83 17.20 9.23
CA VAL A 103 -21.04 16.54 9.72
C VAL A 103 -22.08 17.65 9.85
N ASN A 104 -23.11 17.64 9.02
CA ASN A 104 -24.16 18.67 9.07
C ASN A 104 -24.95 18.48 10.37
N THR A 105 -24.55 19.15 11.44
CA THR A 105 -25.28 19.16 12.72
C THR A 105 -26.49 20.10 12.69
N LYS A 106 -26.77 20.74 11.54
CA LYS A 106 -27.91 21.64 11.32
C LYS A 106 -29.06 20.97 10.55
N SER A 107 -29.22 19.66 10.63
CA SER A 107 -30.57 19.12 10.50
C SER A 107 -31.25 19.32 11.85
N GLU A 108 -32.42 19.96 11.86
CA GLU A 108 -33.33 19.96 13.00
C GLU A 108 -33.32 18.56 13.61
N ILE A 109 -32.77 18.43 14.82
CA ILE A 109 -32.56 17.12 15.45
C ILE A 109 -33.96 16.51 15.53
N PRO A 110 -34.27 15.44 14.77
CA PRO A 110 -35.57 14.81 14.91
C PRO A 110 -35.64 14.33 16.36
N LEU A 111 -36.66 14.78 17.11
CA LEU A 111 -36.84 14.38 18.52
C LEU A 111 -36.90 12.84 18.71
N SER A 112 -37.06 12.10 17.62
CA SER A 112 -36.95 10.64 17.56
C SER A 112 -35.56 10.22 17.07
N SER A 113 -34.69 9.82 18.00
CA SER A 113 -33.49 9.04 17.70
C SER A 113 -33.87 7.58 17.44
N ARG A 114 -33.57 7.06 16.25
CA ARG A 114 -33.77 5.64 15.93
C ARG A 114 -32.49 4.87 16.24
N PHE A 115 -32.42 4.24 17.41
CA PHE A 115 -31.28 3.42 17.80
C PHE A 115 -31.31 2.08 17.07
N VAL A 116 -30.29 1.79 16.26
CA VAL A 116 -30.09 0.46 15.70
C VAL A 116 -29.35 -0.38 16.74
N ARG A 117 -30.09 -1.16 17.53
CA ARG A 117 -29.50 -2.21 18.35
C ARG A 117 -29.21 -3.39 17.42
N ARG A 118 -27.93 -3.78 17.30
CA ARG A 118 -27.59 -5.01 16.59
C ARG A 118 -28.22 -6.17 17.36
N THR A 119 -29.21 -6.81 16.76
CA THR A 119 -29.81 -8.02 17.33
C THR A 119 -28.84 -9.16 17.10
N HIS A 120 -28.36 -9.74 18.20
CA HIS A 120 -27.65 -11.01 18.15
C HIS A 120 -28.73 -12.06 17.82
N HIS A 121 -28.77 -12.52 16.57
CA HIS A 121 -29.52 -13.73 16.27
C HIS A 121 -28.82 -14.85 17.05
N ASN A 122 -29.60 -15.54 17.86
CA ASN A 122 -29.17 -16.59 18.75
C ASN A 122 -28.65 -17.76 17.93
N SER A 123 -27.33 -17.83 17.74
CA SER A 123 -26.62 -19.09 17.64
C SER A 123 -25.56 -19.06 18.75
N ASP A 124 -25.94 -19.68 19.86
CA ASP A 124 -25.15 -20.06 21.02
C ASP A 124 -24.84 -18.95 22.04
N SER A 125 -25.63 -19.00 23.12
CA SER A 125 -25.48 -18.19 24.33
C SER A 125 -24.15 -18.51 25.04
N ILE A 126 -23.14 -17.68 24.80
CA ILE A 126 -22.05 -17.52 25.77
C ILE A 126 -22.63 -16.71 26.94
N THR A 127 -23.11 -17.41 27.96
CA THR A 127 -23.53 -16.82 29.23
C THR A 127 -22.31 -16.72 30.14
N THR A 128 -21.40 -15.81 29.84
CA THR A 128 -20.38 -15.35 30.79
C THR A 128 -20.96 -14.12 31.51
N LYS A 129 -21.16 -14.25 32.83
CA LYS A 129 -21.75 -13.22 33.71
C LYS A 129 -20.82 -12.02 33.94
N ASP A 130 -19.67 -12.04 33.30
CA ASP A 130 -18.62 -11.04 33.32
C ASP A 130 -18.77 -10.14 32.09
N ASN A 131 -18.85 -8.82 32.33
CA ASN A 131 -18.91 -7.75 31.32
C ASN A 131 -17.59 -7.65 30.53
N THR A 132 -17.13 -8.76 29.97
CA THR A 132 -15.86 -8.86 29.28
C THR A 132 -16.09 -8.56 27.81
N PHE A 133 -15.72 -7.34 27.41
CA PHE A 133 -15.76 -6.92 26.02
C PHE A 133 -14.76 -7.74 25.19
N SER A 134 -15.26 -8.67 24.37
CA SER A 134 -14.44 -9.48 23.47
C SER A 134 -14.62 -9.03 22.03
N PHE A 135 -13.52 -8.67 21.37
CA PHE A 135 -13.51 -8.61 19.91
C PHE A 135 -13.60 -10.03 19.37
N ASN A 136 -14.53 -10.26 18.44
CA ASN A 136 -14.76 -11.55 17.79
C ASN A 136 -13.65 -11.83 16.77
N PHE A 137 -12.40 -11.92 17.23
CA PHE A 137 -11.28 -12.37 16.42
C PHE A 137 -11.22 -13.89 16.54
N ASP A 138 -11.47 -14.59 15.43
CA ASP A 138 -11.15 -16.01 15.32
C ASP A 138 -9.63 -16.15 15.31
N ILE A 139 -9.01 -16.16 16.49
CA ILE A 139 -7.58 -16.40 16.66
C ILE A 139 -7.41 -17.90 16.81
N PRO A 140 -6.97 -18.63 15.78
CA PRO A 140 -6.68 -20.06 15.94
C PRO A 140 -5.56 -20.21 16.95
N LEU A 141 -5.86 -20.93 18.04
CA LEU A 141 -4.87 -21.32 19.04
C LEU A 141 -3.85 -22.25 18.36
N PRO A 142 -2.55 -21.98 18.46
CA PRO A 142 -1.55 -22.93 18.00
C PRO A 142 -1.62 -24.19 18.86
N ASP A 143 -1.86 -25.34 18.22
CA ASP A 143 -1.80 -26.67 18.84
C ASP A 143 -0.38 -26.91 19.38
N MET A 144 -0.18 -26.60 20.66
CA MET A 144 0.95 -27.05 21.44
C MET A 144 0.42 -28.19 22.30
N ASP A 145 0.65 -29.44 21.85
CA ASP A 145 0.95 -30.62 22.68
C ASP A 145 0.53 -31.92 21.98
N LYS A 146 1.50 -32.56 21.30
CA LYS A 146 1.61 -34.02 21.20
C LYS A 146 3.10 -34.40 21.23
N ASN A 147 3.65 -34.57 22.43
CA ASN A 147 4.84 -35.39 22.66
C ASN A 147 4.48 -36.53 23.61
#